data_AF-A0A849ESL7-F1
#
_entry.id   AF-A0A849ESL7-F1
#
_cell.length_a   1.000
_cell.length_b   1.000
_cell.length_c   1.000
_cell.angle_alpha   90.00
_cell.angle_beta   90.00
_cell.angle_gamma   90.00
#
_symmetry.space_group_name_H-M   'P 1'
#
loop_
_entity.id
_entity.type
_entity.pdbx_description
1 polymer ?
#
loop_
_entity_poly.entity_id
_entity_poly.type
_entity_poly.pdbx_seq_one_letter_code
_entity_poly.pdbx_strand_id
1 'polypeptide(L)' 'PWGNPTYTIFGWQRPCYLIDDGYAPTYPALMADTDWSRYGVNADARCENCMVHCGFEPSAVLDAVRHPVKLLKSSRR' A
#
# COMPACT_ATOMS: atom_id res chain seq x y z
N PRO A 1 4.15 -2.59 5.23
CA PRO A 1 3.22 -3.67 4.80
C PRO A 1 1.87 -3.05 4.57
N TRP A 2 1.26 -3.33 3.43
CA TRP A 2 -0.01 -2.76 3.00
C TRP A 2 -1.14 -3.40 3.83
N GLY A 3 -1.91 -2.58 4.56
CA GLY A 3 -2.75 -3.07 5.65
C GLY A 3 -4.23 -3.26 5.34
N ASN A 4 -4.68 -3.11 4.08
CA ASN A 4 -6.08 -3.41 3.73
C ASN A 4 -6.21 -4.08 2.35
N PRO A 5 -5.72 -5.33 2.19
CA PRO A 5 -5.88 -6.10 0.96
C PRO A 5 -7.37 -6.40 0.70
N THR A 6 -7.79 -6.38 -0.56
CA THR A 6 -9.19 -6.62 -0.95
C THR A 6 -9.37 -8.03 -1.50
N TYR A 7 -10.40 -8.74 -1.04
CA TYR A 7 -10.82 -10.03 -1.58
C TYR A 7 -12.17 -9.89 -2.29
N THR A 8 -12.26 -10.40 -3.51
CA THR A 8 -13.45 -10.35 -4.36
C THR A 8 -13.83 -11.77 -4.83
N ILE A 9 -14.90 -11.89 -5.62
CA ILE A 9 -15.26 -13.16 -6.28
C ILE A 9 -14.16 -13.69 -7.23
N PHE A 10 -13.25 -12.81 -7.68
CA PHE A 10 -12.13 -13.17 -8.53
C PHE A 10 -10.84 -13.51 -7.75
N GLY A 11 -10.85 -13.35 -6.43
CA GLY A 11 -9.71 -13.61 -5.54
C GLY A 11 -9.16 -12.35 -4.86
N TRP A 12 -7.92 -12.44 -4.38
CA TRP A 12 -7.20 -11.35 -3.72
C TRP A 12 -6.67 -10.34 -4.74
N GLN A 13 -7.18 -9.13 -4.72
CA GLN A 13 -6.88 -8.12 -5.73
C GLN A 13 -5.49 -7.48 -5.52
N ARG A 14 -4.75 -7.31 -6.63
CA ARG A 14 -3.41 -6.72 -6.67
C ARG A 14 -3.44 -5.27 -7.18
N PRO A 15 -2.64 -4.38 -6.60
CA PRO A 15 -2.26 -4.32 -5.19
C PRO A 15 -3.43 -3.88 -4.29
N CYS A 16 -4.41 -3.15 -4.84
CA CYS A 16 -5.56 -2.61 -4.12
C CYS A 16 -6.79 -2.47 -5.04
N TYR A 17 -7.96 -2.29 -4.43
CA TYR A 17 -9.25 -2.25 -5.13
C TYR A 17 -9.41 -1.12 -6.17
N LEU A 18 -8.57 -0.09 -6.12
CA LEU A 18 -8.60 1.04 -7.07
C LEU A 18 -7.74 0.81 -8.31
N ILE A 19 -6.63 0.08 -8.17
CA ILE A 19 -5.64 -0.11 -9.25
C ILE A 19 -6.03 -1.30 -10.14
N ASP A 20 -6.53 -2.37 -9.53
CA ASP A 20 -6.99 -3.59 -10.20
C ASP A 20 -6.04 -4.19 -11.25
N ASP A 21 -4.75 -4.32 -10.90
CA ASP A 21 -3.75 -4.91 -11.79
C ASP A 21 -3.80 -6.47 -11.79
N GLY A 22 -4.87 -7.07 -11.27
CA GLY A 22 -5.17 -8.50 -11.34
C GLY A 22 -5.46 -9.15 -9.99
N TYR A 23 -5.55 -10.48 -9.97
CA TYR A 23 -6.00 -11.25 -8.80
C TYR A 23 -5.06 -12.40 -8.45
N ALA A 24 -4.86 -12.62 -7.15
CA ALA A 24 -4.13 -13.74 -6.59
C ALA A 24 -5.13 -14.77 -6.00
N PRO A 25 -4.86 -16.08 -6.16
CA PRO A 25 -5.76 -17.11 -5.66
C PRO A 25 -5.73 -17.22 -4.13
N THR A 26 -4.65 -16.81 -3.48
CA THR A 26 -4.46 -16.88 -2.03
C THR A 26 -3.78 -15.63 -1.49
N TYR A 27 -3.96 -15.36 -0.20
CA TYR A 27 -3.29 -14.24 0.46
C TYR A 27 -1.75 -14.36 0.44
N PRO A 28 -1.15 -15.54 0.67
CA PRO A 28 0.29 -15.71 0.48
C PRO A 28 0.77 -15.36 -0.93
N ALA A 29 0.02 -15.76 -1.98
CA ALA A 29 0.36 -15.42 -3.37
C ALA A 29 0.22 -13.92 -3.65
N LEU A 30 -0.77 -13.24 -3.03
CA LEU A 30 -0.85 -11.78 -3.07
C LEU A 30 0.43 -11.17 -2.49
N MET A 31 0.87 -11.64 -1.32
CA MET A 31 2.03 -11.04 -0.64
C MET A 31 3.37 -11.35 -1.31
N ALA A 32 3.55 -12.57 -1.81
CA ALA A 32 4.81 -13.03 -2.38
C ALA A 32 4.99 -12.64 -3.85
N ASP A 33 3.92 -12.70 -4.65
CA ASP A 33 4.04 -12.57 -6.11
C ASP A 33 3.74 -11.14 -6.60
N THR A 34 3.20 -10.28 -5.75
CA THR A 34 2.96 -8.87 -6.10
C THR A 34 4.25 -8.09 -5.97
N ASP A 35 4.69 -7.45 -7.06
CA ASP A 35 5.82 -6.53 -7.01
C ASP A 35 5.42 -5.21 -6.34
N TRP A 36 5.49 -5.20 -5.01
CA TRP A 36 5.12 -4.06 -4.18
C TRP A 36 5.99 -2.82 -4.40
N SER A 37 7.19 -2.98 -4.99
CA SER A 37 8.11 -1.87 -5.23
C SER A 37 7.62 -0.93 -6.34
N ARG A 38 6.73 -1.42 -7.21
CA ARG A 38 6.14 -0.64 -8.30
C ARG A 38 5.01 0.27 -7.87
N TYR A 39 4.53 0.16 -6.63
CA TYR A 39 3.35 0.88 -6.15
C TYR A 39 3.71 1.85 -5.02
N GLY A 40 2.90 2.90 -4.89
CA GLY A 40 3.08 3.93 -3.87
C GLY A 40 3.58 5.26 -4.43
N VAL A 41 3.66 6.25 -3.54
CA VAL A 41 4.07 7.62 -3.88
C VAL A 41 5.49 7.61 -4.42
N ASN A 42 5.70 8.25 -5.58
CA ASN A 42 6.95 8.25 -6.37
C ASN A 42 7.32 6.93 -7.09
N ALA A 43 6.48 5.89 -7.02
CA ALA A 43 6.69 4.64 -7.75
C ALA A 43 5.63 4.42 -8.86
N ASP A 44 4.39 4.84 -8.61
CA ASP A 44 3.29 4.79 -9.59
C ASP A 44 2.56 6.14 -9.63
N ALA A 45 2.38 6.71 -10.83
CA ALA A 45 1.66 7.96 -11.04
C ALA A 45 0.21 7.91 -10.52
N ARG A 46 -0.43 6.72 -10.57
CA ARG A 46 -1.78 6.48 -10.04
C ARG A 46 -1.84 6.59 -8.51
N CYS A 47 -0.70 6.44 -7.85
CA CYS A 47 -0.57 6.44 -6.39
C CYS A 47 -0.17 7.81 -5.81
N GLU A 48 0.21 8.80 -6.62
CA GLU A 48 0.79 10.08 -6.16
C GLU A 48 -0.10 10.84 -5.17
N ASN A 49 -1.41 10.89 -5.45
CA ASN A 49 -2.38 11.62 -4.64
C ASN A 49 -3.35 10.70 -3.87
N CYS A 50 -3.12 9.40 -3.93
CA CYS A 50 -4.04 8.43 -3.34
C CYS A 50 -3.76 8.26 -1.84
N MET A 51 -4.56 8.93 -1.00
CA MET A 51 -4.59 8.70 0.46
C MET A 51 -5.30 7.39 0.85
N VAL A 52 -5.82 6.65 -0.13
CA VAL A 52 -6.69 5.47 0.06
C VAL A 52 -6.04 4.18 -0.44
N HIS A 53 -4.74 4.21 -0.74
CA HIS A 53 -4.01 2.99 -1.09
C HIS A 53 -4.17 1.98 0.04
N CYS A 54 -4.30 0.69 -0.28
CA CYS A 54 -4.36 -0.36 0.73
C CYS A 54 -3.14 -0.20 1.63
N GLY A 55 -3.31 0.30 2.83
CA GLY A 55 -2.21 0.54 3.73
C GLY A 55 -1.45 1.87 3.66
N PHE A 56 -1.99 2.94 3.06
CA PHE A 56 -1.41 4.28 3.25
C PHE A 56 -1.32 4.62 4.73
N GLU A 57 -2.43 4.47 5.48
CA GLU A 57 -2.49 4.72 6.92
C GLU A 57 -1.49 3.86 7.73
N PRO A 58 -1.51 2.52 7.66
CA PRO A 58 -0.54 1.71 8.41
C PRO A 58 0.89 1.86 7.89
N SER A 59 1.13 2.13 6.60
CA SER A 59 2.50 2.40 6.11
C SER A 59 3.02 3.74 6.63
N ALA A 60 2.16 4.77 6.70
CA ALA A 60 2.50 6.06 7.30
C ALA A 60 2.76 5.92 8.81
N VAL A 61 1.93 5.16 9.53
CA VAL A 61 2.16 4.86 10.96
C VAL A 61 3.46 4.10 11.16
N LEU A 62 3.72 3.06 10.36
CA LEU A 62 4.96 2.27 10.45
C LEU A 62 6.19 3.12 10.08
N ASP A 63 6.09 4.01 9.09
CA ASP A 63 7.16 4.96 8.75
C ASP A 63 7.41 5.95 9.89
N ALA A 64 6.34 6.48 10.49
CA ALA A 64 6.41 7.40 11.62
C ALA A 64 7.08 6.76 12.86
N VAL A 65 6.73 5.50 13.15
CA VAL A 65 7.34 4.72 14.23
C VAL A 65 8.82 4.42 13.95
N ARG A 66 9.18 4.11 12.69
CA ARG A 66 10.57 3.81 12.28
C ARG A 66 11.44 5.06 12.18
N HIS A 67 10.85 6.22 11.85
CA HIS A 67 11.56 7.48 11.60
C HIS A 67 10.99 8.63 12.47
N PRO A 68 11.18 8.59 13.81
CA PRO A 68 10.57 9.54 14.74
C PRO A 68 11.02 11.00 14.50
N VAL A 69 12.26 11.21 14.03
CA VAL A 69 12.76 12.55 13.67
C VAL A 69 12.04 13.11 12.43
N LYS A 70 11.72 12.25 11.46
CA LYS A 70 10.97 12.63 10.25
C LYS A 70 9.54 13.02 10.61
N LEU A 71 8.91 12.27 11.53
CA LEU A 71 7.60 12.60 12.09
C LEU A 71 7.61 13.97 12.80
N LEU A 72 8.57 14.21 13.69
CA LEU A 72 8.69 15.49 14.41
C LEU A 72 8.87 16.69 13.46
N LYS A 73 9.63 16.52 12.37
CA LYS A 73 9.77 17.54 11.33
C LYS A 73 8.46 17.76 10.55
N SER A 74 7.69 16.70 10.29
CA SER A 74 6.39 16.78 9.62
C SER A 74 5.32 17.47 10.48
N SER A 75 5.38 17.29 11.80
CA SER A 75 4.45 17.89 12.78
C SER A 75 4.65 19.39 12.99
N ARG A 76 5.79 19.94 12.56
CA ARG A 76 6.16 21.35 12.75
C ARG A 76 5.76 22.25 11.57
N ARG A 77 4.87 21.81 10.69
CA ARG A 77 4.29 22.64 9.63
C ARG A 77 3.12 23.47 10.13
#